data_AF-A0A9J6ZUC9-F1
#
_entry.id   AF-A0A9J6ZUC9-F1
#
_cell.length_a   1.000
_cell.length_b   1.000
_cell.length_c   1.000
_cell.angle_alpha   90.00
_cell.angle_beta   90.00
_cell.angle_gamma   90.00
#
_symmetry.space_group_name_H-M   'P 1'
#
loop_
_entity.id
_entity.type
_entity.pdbx_description
1 polymer ?
#
loop_
_entity_poly.entity_id
_entity_poly.type
_entity_poly.pdbx_seq_one_letter_code
_entity_poly.pdbx_strand_id
1 'polypeptide(L)'
;MHKYLCILLLMVLLSVSNAYAGFGSYDNPYSTDSVIAPIQIKGEGLFNLVISIQFLNEPYEKKPYESDEYKKFIKRLNIEWSGVALSQALQAKEQNINDLDILKSNIEAEINKLANKLKSKYSLNSNVEVVFSLSRFYLLKPRDN
;
A
#
# COMPACT_ATOMS: atom_id res chain seq x y z
N MET A 1 39.81 39.99 27.18
CA MET A 1 38.58 39.85 26.36
C MET A 1 38.62 38.69 25.36
N HIS A 2 39.76 38.36 24.73
CA HIS A 2 39.83 37.26 23.74
C HIS A 2 39.49 35.86 24.27
N LYS A 3 39.72 35.56 25.56
CA LYS A 3 39.38 34.25 26.15
C LYS A 3 37.87 33.97 26.16
N TYR A 4 37.05 35.00 26.37
CA TYR A 4 35.58 34.85 26.36
C TYR A 4 35.01 34.80 24.94
N LEU A 5 35.70 35.44 23.97
CA LEU A 5 35.35 35.36 22.55
C LEU A 5 35.51 33.92 22.03
N CYS A 6 36.59 33.23 22.39
CA CYS A 6 36.81 31.84 21.99
C CYS A 6 35.79 30.88 22.62
N ILE A 7 35.39 31.12 23.87
CA ILE A 7 34.37 30.29 24.55
C ILE A 7 33.00 30.49 23.90
N LEU A 8 32.65 31.72 23.53
CA LEU A 8 31.40 32.03 22.84
C LEU A 8 31.38 31.39 21.44
N LEU A 9 32.49 31.45 20.71
CA LEU A 9 32.64 30.82 19.39
C LEU A 9 32.51 29.30 19.48
N LEU A 10 33.08 28.68 20.53
CA LEU A 10 32.98 27.24 20.78
C LEU A 10 31.54 26.81 21.09
N MET A 11 30.79 27.60 21.87
CA MET A 11 29.37 27.32 22.13
C MET A 11 28.51 27.42 20.87
N VAL A 12 28.78 28.40 19.99
CA VAL A 12 28.08 28.52 18.70
C VAL A 12 28.38 27.32 17.81
N LEU A 13 29.64 26.88 17.72
CA LEU A 13 30.03 25.71 16.92
C LEU A 13 29.43 24.39 17.42
N LEU A 14 29.22 24.24 18.73
CA LEU A 14 28.55 23.07 19.33
C LEU A 14 27.03 23.10 19.19
N SER A 15 26.44 24.25 18.84
CA SER A 15 24.99 24.38 18.62
C SER A 15 24.55 24.06 17.19
N VAL A 16 25.49 23.95 16.23
CA VAL A 16 25.19 23.68 14.81
C VAL A 16 25.14 22.19 14.46
N SER A 17 25.60 21.30 15.35
CA SER A 17 25.71 19.86 15.09
C SER A 17 24.41 19.06 15.24
N ASN A 18 23.30 19.71 15.64
CA ASN A 18 22.00 19.03 15.81
C ASN A 18 20.96 19.40 14.75
N ALA A 19 21.35 20.10 13.68
CA ALA A 19 20.48 20.36 12.54
C ALA A 19 20.68 19.37 11.39
N TYR A 20 20.88 18.08 11.69
CA TYR A 20 20.51 17.03 10.74
C TYR A 20 19.00 16.82 10.86
N ALA A 21 18.26 17.69 10.18
CA ALA A 21 16.88 17.43 9.83
C ALA A 21 16.86 16.09 9.08
N GLY A 22 16.21 15.10 9.68
CA GLY A 22 16.15 13.75 9.16
C GLY A 22 15.60 13.74 7.74
N PHE A 23 16.44 13.32 6.80
CA PHE A 23 16.02 12.66 5.57
C PHE A 23 15.55 11.22 5.89
N GLY A 24 14.75 11.08 6.94
CA GLY A 24 14.00 9.86 7.20
C GLY A 24 12.86 9.84 6.22
N SER A 25 12.91 8.89 5.28
CA SER A 25 11.78 8.50 4.43
C SER A 25 10.47 8.72 5.16
N TYR A 26 9.54 9.44 4.54
CA TYR A 26 8.13 9.36 4.90
C TYR A 26 7.65 7.94 4.60
N ASP A 27 8.05 6.98 5.43
CA ASP A 27 7.37 5.71 5.57
C ASP A 27 5.97 6.07 6.04
N ASN A 28 5.05 5.93 5.10
CA ASN A 28 3.67 6.32 5.26
C ASN A 28 3.06 5.34 6.27
N PRO A 29 2.68 5.75 7.50
CA PRO A 29 2.10 4.84 8.48
C PRO A 29 0.68 4.38 8.12
N TYR A 30 0.21 4.77 6.92
CA TYR A 30 -1.12 4.52 6.39
C TYR A 30 -1.13 3.58 5.18
N SER A 31 -0.11 2.74 4.95
CA SER A 31 -0.36 1.56 4.11
C SER A 31 -1.33 0.69 4.88
N THR A 32 -2.61 0.73 4.47
CA THR A 32 -3.58 -0.23 4.98
C THR A 32 -3.23 -1.53 4.29
N ASP A 33 -2.34 -2.31 4.90
CA ASP A 33 -1.89 -3.60 4.37
C ASP A 33 -3.05 -4.61 4.31
N SER A 34 -4.18 -4.27 4.91
CA SER A 34 -5.40 -5.06 4.89
C SER A 34 -6.64 -4.19 4.82
N VAL A 35 -7.69 -4.75 4.23
CA VAL A 35 -9.03 -4.19 4.23
C VAL A 35 -10.03 -5.27 4.64
N ILE A 36 -11.10 -4.86 5.32
CA ILE A 36 -12.15 -5.74 5.81
C ILE A 36 -13.47 -5.28 5.22
N ALA A 37 -14.19 -6.18 4.56
CA ALA A 37 -15.51 -5.92 4.01
C ALA A 37 -16.52 -6.98 4.49
N PRO A 38 -17.76 -6.58 4.83
CA PRO A 38 -18.82 -7.54 5.07
C PRO A 38 -19.23 -8.20 3.75
N ILE A 39 -19.38 -9.53 3.75
CA ILE A 39 -19.95 -10.30 2.65
C ILE A 39 -21.01 -11.27 3.19
N GLN A 40 -22.02 -11.56 2.38
CA GLN A 40 -23.04 -12.56 2.71
C GLN A 40 -22.67 -13.90 2.07
N ILE A 41 -22.58 -14.96 2.87
CA ILE A 41 -22.39 -16.34 2.41
C ILE A 41 -23.73 -17.07 2.46
N LYS A 42 -24.10 -17.68 1.33
CA LYS A 42 -25.35 -18.43 1.17
C LYS A 42 -25.45 -19.55 2.20
N GLY A 43 -26.49 -19.53 3.02
CA GLY A 43 -26.75 -20.53 4.04
C GLY A 43 -25.90 -20.41 5.33
N GLU A 44 -24.92 -19.51 5.39
CA GLU A 44 -24.02 -19.33 6.53
C GLU A 44 -24.12 -17.94 7.19
N GLY A 45 -24.67 -16.93 6.49
CA GLY A 45 -24.88 -15.60 7.02
C GLY A 45 -23.80 -14.58 6.64
N LEU A 46 -23.65 -13.52 7.45
CA LEU A 46 -22.67 -12.46 7.23
C LEU A 46 -21.28 -12.87 7.74
N PHE A 47 -20.25 -12.58 6.96
CA PHE A 47 -18.85 -12.74 7.31
C PHE A 47 -18.07 -11.47 7.03
N ASN A 48 -16.98 -11.28 7.75
CA ASN A 48 -15.96 -10.29 7.43
C ASN A 48 -14.91 -10.93 6.53
N LEU A 49 -14.87 -10.52 5.26
CA LEU A 49 -13.81 -10.88 4.34
C LEU A 49 -12.59 -9.99 4.62
N VAL A 50 -11.49 -10.62 5.04
CA VAL A 50 -10.19 -9.95 5.24
C VAL A 50 -9.37 -10.12 3.98
N ILE A 51 -8.93 -8.99 3.42
CA ILE A 51 -8.12 -8.92 2.19
C ILE A 51 -6.83 -8.19 2.52
N SER A 52 -5.67 -8.76 2.23
CA SER A 52 -4.37 -8.07 2.25
C SER A 52 -3.70 -8.19 0.91
N ILE A 53 -2.94 -7.17 0.53
CA ILE A 53 -2.10 -7.19 -0.67
C ILE A 53 -0.64 -7.03 -0.28
N GLN A 54 0.23 -7.65 -1.06
CA GLN A 54 1.66 -7.40 -1.03
C GLN A 54 2.13 -7.10 -2.44
N PHE A 55 2.73 -5.93 -2.65
CA PHE A 55 3.38 -5.57 -3.90
C PHE A 55 4.86 -5.94 -3.83
N LEU A 56 5.41 -6.43 -4.94
CA LEU A 56 6.84 -6.60 -5.09
C LEU A 56 7.45 -5.23 -5.44
N ASN A 57 8.23 -4.68 -4.51
CA ASN A 57 8.83 -3.36 -4.69
C ASN A 57 9.90 -3.34 -5.79
N GLU A 58 10.61 -4.46 -5.99
CA GLU A 58 11.69 -4.61 -6.97
C GLU A 58 11.61 -6.02 -7.61
N PRO A 59 10.95 -6.18 -8.78
CA PRO A 59 11.13 -7.38 -9.60
C PRO A 59 12.56 -7.43 -10.19
N TYR A 60 12.96 -8.58 -10.75
CA TYR A 60 14.36 -8.95 -11.02
C TYR A 60 15.22 -7.98 -11.85
N GLU A 61 14.63 -7.04 -12.59
CA GLU A 61 15.37 -6.00 -13.33
C GLU A 61 15.44 -4.69 -12.52
N LYS A 62 16.58 -3.97 -12.50
CA LYS A 62 16.73 -2.75 -11.67
C LYS A 62 16.09 -1.48 -12.23
N LYS A 63 15.83 -1.42 -13.53
CA LYS A 63 15.23 -0.23 -14.19
C LYS A 63 13.93 -0.67 -14.86
N PRO A 64 12.80 0.00 -14.63
CA PRO A 64 12.62 1.36 -14.08
C PRO A 64 12.30 1.47 -12.58
N TYR A 65 12.51 0.40 -11.81
CA TYR A 65 12.00 0.26 -10.43
C TYR A 65 12.67 1.19 -9.39
N GLU A 66 13.85 1.72 -9.69
CA GLU A 66 14.53 2.71 -8.84
C GLU A 66 14.06 4.16 -9.06
N SER A 67 13.25 4.44 -10.11
CA SER A 67 12.84 5.82 -10.46
C SER A 67 11.86 6.41 -9.46
N ASP A 68 11.88 7.74 -9.31
CA ASP A 68 10.96 8.46 -8.42
C ASP A 68 9.51 8.33 -8.88
N GLU A 69 9.28 8.25 -10.20
CA GLU A 69 7.96 8.01 -10.79
C GLU A 69 7.43 6.65 -10.39
N TYR A 70 8.25 5.59 -10.48
CA TYR A 70 7.85 4.25 -10.08
C TYR A 70 7.54 4.18 -8.58
N LYS A 71 8.39 4.78 -7.73
CA LYS A 71 8.14 4.85 -6.28
C LYS A 71 6.83 5.57 -5.95
N LYS A 72 6.55 6.71 -6.60
CA LYS A 72 5.29 7.45 -6.43
C LYS A 72 4.09 6.62 -6.92
N PHE A 73 4.25 5.91 -8.04
CA PHE A 73 3.25 5.00 -8.58
C PHE A 73 2.91 3.87 -7.60
N ILE A 74 3.90 3.12 -7.10
CA ILE A 74 3.68 2.05 -6.12
C ILE A 74 3.09 2.58 -4.82
N LYS A 75 3.57 3.73 -4.33
CA LYS A 75 2.99 4.38 -3.14
C LYS A 75 1.50 4.70 -3.34
N ARG A 76 1.11 5.19 -4.53
CA ARG A 76 -0.29 5.50 -4.84
C ARG A 76 -1.12 4.23 -4.97
N LEU A 77 -0.60 3.20 -5.64
CA LEU A 77 -1.27 1.92 -5.80
C LEU A 77 -1.51 1.23 -4.45
N ASN A 78 -0.53 1.28 -3.54
CA ASN A 78 -0.63 0.83 -2.15
C ASN A 78 -1.74 1.51 -1.33
N ILE A 79 -2.19 2.71 -1.74
CA ILE A 79 -3.28 3.42 -1.09
C ILE A 79 -4.61 3.08 -1.76
N GLU A 80 -4.66 3.11 -3.09
CA GLU A 80 -5.91 3.02 -3.85
C GLU A 80 -6.47 1.59 -4.00
N TRP A 81 -5.64 0.55 -3.86
CA TRP A 81 -6.11 -0.84 -4.02
C TRP A 81 -7.23 -1.22 -3.05
N SER A 82 -7.20 -0.67 -1.83
CA SER A 82 -8.16 -0.99 -0.77
C SER A 82 -9.58 -0.56 -1.17
N GLY A 83 -9.72 0.58 -1.84
CA GLY A 83 -11.00 1.06 -2.36
C GLY A 83 -11.56 0.17 -3.47
N VAL A 84 -10.68 -0.36 -4.33
CA VAL A 84 -11.06 -1.33 -5.37
C VAL A 84 -11.54 -2.63 -4.73
N ALA A 85 -10.78 -3.17 -3.78
CA ALA A 85 -11.12 -4.40 -3.07
C ALA A 85 -12.45 -4.28 -2.30
N LEU A 86 -12.67 -3.16 -1.58
CA LEU A 86 -13.94 -2.86 -0.91
C LEU A 86 -15.10 -2.80 -1.88
N SER A 87 -14.95 -2.08 -2.99
CA SER A 87 -16.00 -1.94 -3.99
C SER A 87 -16.40 -3.30 -4.56
N GLN A 88 -15.43 -4.17 -4.88
CA GLN A 88 -15.69 -5.51 -5.38
C GLN A 88 -16.38 -6.39 -4.33
N ALA A 89 -15.91 -6.36 -3.08
CA ALA A 89 -16.53 -7.13 -1.99
C ALA A 89 -17.97 -6.68 -1.69
N LEU A 90 -18.27 -5.38 -1.75
CA LEU A 90 -19.62 -4.85 -1.52
C LEU A 90 -20.57 -5.07 -2.70
N GLN A 91 -20.04 -5.15 -3.93
CA GLN A 91 -20.82 -5.47 -5.13
C GLN A 91 -21.06 -6.96 -5.28
N ALA A 92 -20.22 -7.79 -4.65
CA ALA A 92 -20.46 -9.20 -4.52
C ALA A 92 -21.79 -9.40 -3.77
N LYS A 93 -22.82 -9.83 -4.51
CA LYS A 93 -24.09 -10.27 -3.94
C LYS A 93 -23.85 -11.46 -2.99
N GLU A 94 -24.91 -12.08 -2.48
CA GLU A 94 -24.78 -13.36 -1.77
C GLU A 94 -23.85 -14.33 -2.53
N GLN A 95 -22.75 -14.73 -1.88
CA GLN A 95 -21.70 -15.57 -2.44
C GLN A 95 -21.88 -17.02 -1.99
N ASN A 96 -21.49 -17.97 -2.84
CA ASN A 96 -21.18 -19.32 -2.38
C ASN A 96 -19.74 -19.34 -1.85
N ILE A 97 -19.45 -20.20 -0.86
CA ILE A 97 -18.08 -20.39 -0.37
C ILE A 97 -17.15 -20.88 -1.49
N ASN A 98 -17.70 -21.65 -2.44
CA ASN A 98 -16.96 -22.17 -3.58
C ASN A 98 -16.69 -21.11 -4.66
N ASP A 99 -17.33 -19.94 -4.59
CA ASP A 99 -17.18 -18.85 -5.58
C ASP A 99 -16.24 -17.74 -5.08
N LEU A 100 -15.63 -17.90 -3.89
CA LEU A 100 -14.72 -16.92 -3.32
C LEU A 100 -13.44 -16.74 -4.14
N ASP A 101 -13.02 -17.77 -4.88
CA ASP A 101 -11.91 -17.71 -5.83
C ASP A 101 -12.22 -16.79 -7.03
N ILE A 102 -13.47 -16.77 -7.49
CA ILE A 102 -13.96 -15.85 -8.52
C ILE A 102 -13.92 -14.42 -8.00
N LEU A 103 -14.39 -14.18 -6.77
CA LEU A 103 -14.29 -12.87 -6.13
C LEU A 103 -12.84 -12.40 -6.01
N LYS A 104 -11.94 -13.28 -5.57
CA LYS A 104 -10.50 -13.00 -5.51
C LYS A 104 -9.94 -12.60 -6.88
N SER A 105 -10.24 -13.39 -7.91
CA SER A 105 -9.78 -13.14 -9.28
C SER A 105 -10.31 -11.81 -9.84
N ASN A 106 -11.55 -11.45 -9.53
CA ASN A 106 -12.14 -10.16 -9.93
C ASN A 106 -11.43 -8.98 -9.26
N ILE A 107 -11.11 -9.09 -7.96
CA ILE A 107 -10.33 -8.07 -7.25
C ILE A 107 -8.96 -7.91 -7.88
N GLU A 108 -8.25 -9.00 -8.17
CA GLU A 108 -6.94 -8.95 -8.83
C GLU A 108 -7.03 -8.31 -10.22
N ALA A 109 -8.05 -8.62 -11.01
CA ALA A 109 -8.27 -8.00 -12.32
C ALA A 109 -8.51 -6.48 -12.22
N GLU A 110 -9.31 -6.02 -11.26
CA GLU A 110 -9.56 -4.59 -11.06
C GLU A 110 -8.34 -3.84 -10.51
N ILE A 111 -7.54 -4.47 -9.63
CA ILE A 111 -6.27 -3.89 -9.17
C ILE A 111 -5.28 -3.78 -10.35
N ASN A 112 -5.24 -4.74 -11.26
CA ASN A 112 -4.46 -4.64 -12.49
C ASN A 112 -4.94 -3.49 -13.40
N LYS A 113 -6.25 -3.29 -13.53
CA LYS A 113 -6.80 -2.13 -14.26
C LYS A 113 -6.40 -0.81 -13.61
N LEU A 114 -6.47 -0.73 -12.28
CA LEU A 114 -6.01 0.43 -11.51
C LEU A 114 -4.52 0.69 -11.76
N ALA A 115 -3.67 -0.34 -11.70
CA ALA A 115 -2.25 -0.23 -11.96
C ALA A 115 -1.98 0.32 -13.37
N ASN A 116 -2.64 -0.21 -14.40
CA ASN A 116 -2.49 0.26 -15.78
C ASN A 116 -2.94 1.72 -15.96
N LYS A 117 -4.04 2.12 -15.30
CA LYS A 117 -4.50 3.52 -15.28
C LYS A 117 -3.50 4.45 -14.58
N LEU A 118 -2.86 4.00 -13.51
CA LEU A 118 -1.87 4.80 -12.80
C LEU A 118 -0.55 4.89 -13.56
N LYS A 119 -0.10 3.84 -14.24
CA LYS A 119 1.13 3.87 -15.08
C LYS A 119 1.13 5.05 -16.05
N SER A 120 0.02 5.27 -16.77
CA SER A 120 -0.10 6.39 -17.72
C SER A 120 -0.01 7.76 -17.05
N LYS A 121 -0.55 7.90 -15.82
CA LYS A 121 -0.50 9.15 -15.04
C LYS A 121 0.92 9.51 -14.58
N TYR A 122 1.78 8.51 -14.38
CA TYR A 122 3.17 8.68 -13.95
C TYR A 122 4.17 8.55 -15.11
N SER A 123 3.71 8.56 -16.37
CA SER A 123 4.55 8.42 -17.57
C SER A 123 5.42 7.15 -17.58
N LEU A 124 4.95 6.09 -16.91
CA LEU A 124 5.62 4.79 -16.92
C LEU A 124 5.28 4.05 -18.21
N ASN A 125 6.25 3.29 -18.74
CA ASN A 125 6.02 2.41 -19.88
C ASN A 125 4.91 1.39 -19.54
N SER A 126 4.05 1.05 -20.50
CA SER A 126 3.03 0.01 -20.32
C SER A 126 3.60 -1.33 -19.86
N ASN A 127 4.84 -1.62 -20.31
CA ASN A 127 5.55 -2.87 -20.09
C ASN A 127 6.23 -2.93 -18.71
N VAL A 128 6.16 -1.88 -17.89
CA VAL A 128 6.65 -1.94 -16.51
C VAL A 128 5.86 -3.01 -15.76
N GLU A 129 6.56 -3.99 -15.20
CA GLU A 129 5.92 -5.08 -14.48
C GLU A 129 5.35 -4.56 -13.16
N VAL A 130 4.18 -5.07 -12.78
CA VAL A 130 3.59 -4.83 -11.46
C VAL A 130 3.22 -6.19 -10.92
N VAL A 131 4.01 -6.69 -9.98
CA VAL A 131 3.77 -7.98 -9.35
C VAL A 131 3.16 -7.74 -7.98
N PHE A 132 2.05 -8.40 -7.71
CA PHE A 132 1.42 -8.40 -6.40
C PHE A 132 0.74 -9.73 -6.12
N SER A 133 0.43 -9.96 -4.84
CA SER A 133 -0.36 -11.09 -4.39
C SER A 133 -1.36 -10.64 -3.34
N LEU A 134 -2.60 -11.14 -3.43
CA LEU A 134 -3.55 -11.07 -2.33
C LEU A 134 -3.19 -12.15 -1.30
N SER A 135 -2.45 -11.73 -0.26
CA SER A 135 -1.78 -12.62 0.69
C SER A 135 -2.70 -13.13 1.81
N ARG A 136 -3.60 -12.28 2.32
CA ARG A 136 -4.64 -12.66 3.27
C ARG A 136 -5.96 -12.55 2.54
N PHE A 137 -6.64 -13.66 2.34
CA PHE A 137 -7.97 -13.70 1.72
C PHE A 137 -8.78 -14.78 2.42
N TYR A 138 -9.45 -14.42 3.50
CA TYR A 138 -10.18 -15.38 4.33
C TYR A 138 -11.37 -14.73 5.04
N LEU A 139 -12.30 -15.58 5.48
CA LEU A 139 -13.51 -15.16 6.18
C LEU A 139 -13.33 -15.23 7.69
N LEU A 140 -13.85 -14.22 8.38
CA LEU A 140 -14.02 -14.21 9.83
C LEU A 140 -15.50 -14.10 10.16
N LYS A 141 -16.00 -14.99 11.02
CA LYS A 141 -17.35 -14.82 11.57
C LYS A 141 -17.38 -13.55 12.44
N PRO A 142 -18.45 -12.74 12.36
CA PRO A 142 -18.68 -11.68 13.32
C PRO A 142 -18.67 -12.28 14.74
N ARG A 143 -18.02 -11.61 15.69
CA ARG A 143 -18.14 -12.01 17.09
C ARG A 143 -19.43 -11.41 17.63
N ASP A 144 -20.28 -12.27 18.19
CA ASP A 144 -21.34 -11.84 19.07
C ASP A 144 -20.66 -11.42 20.38
N ASN A 145 -20.73 -10.13 20.72
CA ASN A 145 -20.35 -9.64 22.04
C ASN A 145 -21.47 -9.90 23.05
#